data_AF-A0A5M9N0V4-F1
#
_entry.id   AF-A0A5M9N0V4-F1
#
_cell.length_a   1.000
_cell.length_b   1.000
_cell.length_c   1.000
_cell.angle_alpha   90.00
_cell.angle_beta   90.00
_cell.angle_gamma   90.00
#
_symmetry.space_group_name_H-M   'P 1'
#
loop_
_entity.id
_entity.type
_entity.pdbx_description
1 polymer ?
#
loop_
_entity_poly.entity_id
_entity_poly.type
_entity_poly.pdbx_seq_one_letter_code
_entity_poly.pdbx_strand_id
1 'polypeptide(L)'
;MTKSTHLKLPSEEVEARGRIPVNPFGRLPLEIVERICLYLPGESLKALIQASLSIRLLTQDNFFWKRFMQWDMPWFWELHASQALKKGPEDLNYKRLYLLLDSMTAPRYGMDDLSVIGVANRRRIWGVCEQLAPHYFKSLHQTPVELVQCA
;
A
#
# COMPACT_ATOMS: atom_id res chain seq x y z
N MET A 1 22.39 -28.98 8.79
CA MET A 1 22.62 -27.54 9.01
C MET A 1 22.70 -26.85 7.65
N THR A 2 21.56 -26.43 7.12
CA THR A 2 21.43 -25.81 5.79
C THR A 2 21.68 -24.31 5.92
N LYS A 3 22.76 -23.82 5.30
CA LYS A 3 23.07 -22.39 5.20
C LYS A 3 22.07 -21.76 4.22
N SER A 4 21.23 -20.86 4.71
CA SER A 4 20.35 -20.01 3.90
C SER A 4 21.20 -18.98 3.16
N THR A 5 21.37 -19.15 1.85
CA THR A 5 22.13 -18.25 0.97
C THR A 5 21.18 -17.55 0.01
N HIS A 6 20.40 -16.57 0.49
CA HIS A 6 19.58 -15.73 -0.40
C HIS A 6 19.44 -14.26 0.04
N LEU A 7 20.46 -13.70 0.69
CA LEU A 7 20.62 -12.25 0.79
C LEU A 7 21.85 -11.87 -0.03
N LYS A 8 21.66 -11.72 -1.35
CA LYS A 8 22.64 -11.01 -2.18
C LYS A 8 22.58 -9.54 -1.77
N LEU A 9 23.64 -9.07 -1.13
CA LEU A 9 23.93 -7.64 -1.06
C LEU A 9 23.96 -7.10 -2.50
N PRO A 10 23.38 -5.91 -2.78
CA PRO A 10 23.48 -5.33 -4.11
C PRO A 10 24.95 -5.17 -4.48
N SER A 11 25.40 -6.00 -5.42
CA SER A 11 26.69 -5.86 -6.10
C SER A 11 26.60 -4.65 -7.01
N GLU A 12 26.80 -3.47 -6.42
CA GLU A 12 27.29 -2.23 -7.00
C GLU A 12 26.98 -1.14 -5.97
N GLU A 13 27.99 -0.77 -5.17
CA GLU A 13 28.01 0.55 -4.57
C GLU A 13 28.02 1.56 -5.72
N VAL A 14 26.84 1.99 -6.15
CA VAL A 14 26.69 3.18 -6.97
C VAL A 14 27.21 4.33 -6.10
N GLU A 15 28.50 4.62 -6.23
CA GLU A 15 29.15 5.70 -5.51
C GLU A 15 28.49 7.03 -5.93
N ALA A 16 27.51 7.46 -5.15
CA ALA A 16 26.97 8.81 -5.18
C ALA A 16 27.98 9.83 -4.58
N ARG A 17 29.29 9.56 -4.69
CA ARG A 17 30.34 10.44 -4.17
C ARG A 17 30.33 11.74 -4.97
N GLY A 18 29.73 12.78 -4.38
CA GLY A 18 29.70 14.14 -4.92
C GLY A 18 28.31 14.76 -5.14
N ARG A 19 27.20 14.03 -4.94
CA ARG A 19 25.86 14.65 -5.02
C ARG A 19 25.51 15.37 -3.70
N ILE A 20 25.36 16.68 -3.79
CA ILE A 20 24.85 17.53 -2.70
C ILE A 20 23.41 17.93 -3.07
N PRO A 21 22.41 17.73 -2.19
CA PRO A 21 22.53 17.15 -0.86
C PRO A 21 22.75 15.63 -0.88
N VAL A 22 23.47 15.14 0.13
CA VAL A 22 23.65 13.70 0.38
C VAL A 22 22.28 13.06 0.59
N ASN A 23 22.03 11.90 -0.01
CA ASN A 23 20.76 11.18 0.15
C ASN A 23 20.47 10.96 1.66
N PRO A 24 19.37 11.51 2.21
CA PRO A 24 19.08 11.40 3.65
C PRO A 24 18.83 9.96 4.10
N PHE A 25 18.43 9.07 3.19
CA PHE A 25 18.20 7.66 3.47
C PHE A 25 19.49 6.82 3.46
N GLY A 26 20.60 7.37 2.94
CA GLY A 26 21.86 6.62 2.78
C GLY A 26 22.53 6.24 4.11
N ARG A 27 22.11 6.83 5.24
CA ARG A 27 22.61 6.52 6.59
C ARG A 27 21.70 5.57 7.37
N LEU A 28 20.52 5.25 6.84
CA LEU A 28 19.54 4.42 7.52
C LEU A 28 19.70 2.96 7.09
N PRO A 29 19.47 1.98 7.99
CA PRO A 29 19.34 0.58 7.60
C PRO A 29 18.23 0.40 6.55
N LEU A 30 18.44 -0.52 5.60
CA LEU A 30 17.55 -0.72 4.47
C LEU A 30 16.12 -1.04 4.91
N GLU A 31 15.97 -1.80 6.00
CA GLU A 31 14.70 -2.22 6.58
C GLU A 31 13.91 -1.02 7.12
N ILE A 32 14.60 -0.01 7.63
CA ILE A 32 13.97 1.22 8.12
C ILE A 32 13.48 2.05 6.93
N VAL A 33 14.29 2.17 5.88
CA VAL A 33 13.89 2.88 4.66
C VAL A 33 12.70 2.17 4.00
N GLU A 34 12.73 0.84 3.94
CA GLU A 34 11.64 0.04 3.40
C GLU A 34 10.34 0.24 4.20
N ARG A 35 10.42 0.24 5.54
CA ARG A 35 9.27 0.58 6.40
C ARG A 35 8.76 1.98 6.15
N ILE A 36 9.64 2.98 6.06
CA ILE A 36 9.23 4.36 5.74
C ILE A 36 8.44 4.36 4.43
N CYS A 37 8.95 3.71 3.38
CA CYS A 37 8.26 3.60 2.09
C CYS A 37 6.88 2.93 2.19
N LEU A 38 6.71 1.91 3.04
CA LEU A 38 5.41 1.25 3.24
C LEU A 38 4.36 2.15 3.89
N TYR A 39 4.76 3.09 4.74
CA TYR A 39 3.85 4.01 5.43
C TYR A 39 3.49 5.25 4.61
N LEU A 40 4.11 5.43 3.45
CA LEU A 40 3.80 6.56 2.58
C LEU A 40 2.55 6.28 1.75
N PRO A 41 1.66 7.28 1.57
CA PRO A 41 0.60 7.19 0.58
C PRO A 41 1.16 6.92 -0.83
N GLY A 42 0.42 6.18 -1.66
CA GLY A 42 0.83 5.83 -3.03
C GLY A 42 1.43 6.96 -3.85
N GLU A 43 0.81 8.15 -3.86
CA GLU A 43 1.33 9.32 -4.60
C GLU A 43 2.66 9.84 -4.05
N SER A 44 2.80 9.91 -2.73
CA SER A 44 4.05 10.32 -2.09
C SER A 44 5.17 9.32 -2.33
N LEU A 45 4.86 8.02 -2.33
CA LEU A 45 5.81 6.97 -2.68
C LEU A 45 6.28 7.09 -4.13
N LYS A 46 5.36 7.33 -5.07
CA LYS A 46 5.71 7.57 -6.49
C LYS A 46 6.63 8.77 -6.65
N ALA A 47 6.30 9.90 -6.00
CA ALA A 47 7.14 11.09 -6.02
C ALA A 47 8.53 10.82 -5.44
N LEU A 48 8.61 10.06 -4.35
CA LEU A 48 9.89 9.69 -3.73
C LEU A 48 10.74 8.78 -4.61
N ILE A 49 10.13 7.80 -5.29
CA ILE A 49 10.80 6.92 -6.29
C ILE A 49 11.33 7.73 -7.48
N GLN A 50 10.63 8.80 -7.87
CA GLN A 50 11.10 9.71 -8.92
C GLN A 50 12.28 10.55 -8.44
N ALA A 51 12.22 11.07 -7.22
CA ALA A 51 13.23 11.97 -6.64
C ALA A 51 14.52 11.27 -6.19
N SER A 52 14.48 9.98 -5.82
CA SER A 52 15.64 9.26 -5.27
C SER A 52 15.92 7.94 -5.99
N LEU A 53 17.12 7.82 -6.57
CA LEU A 53 17.59 6.58 -7.19
C LEU A 53 17.67 5.42 -6.19
N SER A 54 18.15 5.67 -4.97
CA SER A 54 18.26 4.61 -3.95
C SER A 54 16.89 4.04 -3.58
N ILE A 55 15.86 4.90 -3.46
CA ILE A 55 14.49 4.45 -3.22
C ILE A 55 13.93 3.71 -4.44
N ARG A 56 14.23 4.19 -5.65
CA ARG A 56 13.85 3.49 -6.88
C ARG A 56 14.40 2.07 -6.93
N LEU A 57 15.67 1.88 -6.59
CA LEU A 57 16.32 0.56 -6.56
C LEU A 57 15.74 -0.34 -5.46
N LEU A 58 15.54 0.21 -4.26
CA LEU A 58 14.92 -0.51 -3.13
C LEU A 58 13.51 -1.03 -3.50
N THR A 59 12.70 -0.18 -4.12
CA THR A 59 11.33 -0.53 -4.54
C THR A 59 11.28 -1.31 -5.85
N GLN A 60 12.40 -1.85 -6.37
CA GLN A 60 12.33 -2.79 -7.50
C GLN A 60 11.88 -4.19 -7.06
N ASP A 61 12.07 -4.52 -5.78
CA ASP A 61 11.67 -5.82 -5.26
C ASP A 61 10.16 -6.05 -5.41
N ASN A 62 9.80 -7.22 -5.93
CA ASN A 62 8.41 -7.57 -6.20
C ASN A 62 7.64 -7.84 -4.90
N PHE A 63 8.33 -8.33 -3.87
CA PHE A 63 7.74 -8.59 -2.56
C PHE A 63 7.39 -7.29 -1.82
N PHE A 64 8.21 -6.24 -1.97
CA PHE A 64 7.87 -4.89 -1.52
C PHE A 64 6.49 -4.46 -2.02
N TRP A 65 6.23 -4.54 -3.33
CA TRP A 65 4.93 -4.11 -3.89
C TRP A 65 3.78 -5.00 -3.47
N LYS A 66 4.01 -6.31 -3.35
CA LYS A 66 3.01 -7.24 -2.81
C LYS A 66 2.57 -6.82 -1.40
N ARG A 67 3.53 -6.51 -0.53
CA ARG A 67 3.26 -6.05 0.84
C ARG A 67 2.66 -4.64 0.85
N PHE A 68 3.14 -3.74 0.00
CA PHE A 68 2.62 -2.38 -0.12
C PHE A 68 1.15 -2.37 -0.54
N MET A 69 0.75 -3.20 -1.50
CA MET A 69 -0.65 -3.37 -1.92
C MET A 69 -1.56 -3.78 -0.75
N GLN A 70 -1.08 -4.63 0.15
CA GLN A 70 -1.83 -5.05 1.34
C GLN A 70 -2.13 -3.89 2.29
N TRP A 71 -1.20 -2.94 2.37
CA TRP A 71 -1.33 -1.76 3.23
C TRP A 71 -2.08 -0.60 2.57
N ASP A 72 -1.80 -0.29 1.29
CA ASP A 72 -2.36 0.88 0.58
C ASP A 72 -3.75 0.60 0.00
N MET A 73 -4.12 -0.67 -0.23
CA MET A 73 -5.42 -1.07 -0.80
C MET A 73 -6.24 -1.99 0.12
N PRO A 74 -6.49 -1.64 1.40
CA PRO A 74 -7.24 -2.48 2.33
C PRO A 74 -8.71 -2.69 1.91
N TRP A 75 -9.26 -1.73 1.16
CA TRP A 75 -10.61 -1.76 0.59
C TRP A 75 -10.80 -2.77 -0.57
N PHE A 76 -9.73 -3.43 -1.01
CA PHE A 76 -9.76 -4.44 -2.08
C PHE A 76 -9.53 -5.87 -1.54
N TRP A 77 -10.43 -6.35 -0.70
CA TRP A 77 -10.27 -7.67 -0.05
C TRP A 77 -10.24 -8.86 -1.01
N GLU A 78 -10.87 -8.77 -2.19
CA GLU A 78 -10.84 -9.84 -3.19
C GLU A 78 -9.41 -10.08 -3.70
N LEU A 79 -8.63 -9.00 -3.86
CA LEU A 79 -7.22 -9.07 -4.18
C LEU A 79 -6.45 -9.80 -3.07
N HIS A 80 -6.66 -9.42 -1.80
CA HIS A 80 -5.99 -10.05 -0.66
C HIS A 80 -6.33 -11.54 -0.53
N ALA A 81 -7.59 -11.90 -0.73
CA ALA A 81 -8.04 -13.30 -0.74
C ALA A 81 -7.37 -14.10 -1.87
N SER A 82 -7.27 -13.54 -3.07
CA SER A 82 -6.60 -14.21 -4.19
C SER A 82 -5.10 -14.44 -3.95
N GLN A 83 -4.43 -13.48 -3.30
CA GLN A 83 -3.02 -13.58 -2.92
C GLN A 83 -2.79 -14.64 -1.84
N ALA A 84 -3.68 -14.71 -0.83
CA ALA A 84 -3.60 -15.69 0.24
C ALA A 84 -3.77 -17.12 -0.29
N LEU A 85 -4.67 -17.31 -1.27
CA LEU A 85 -4.89 -18.60 -1.93
C LEU A 85 -3.82 -18.95 -2.97
N LYS A 86 -2.79 -18.09 -3.17
CA LYS A 86 -1.74 -18.24 -4.20
C LYS A 86 -2.30 -18.54 -5.59
N LYS A 87 -3.47 -18.00 -5.92
CA LYS A 87 -4.16 -18.21 -7.22
C LYS A 87 -3.63 -17.33 -8.36
N GLY A 88 -2.54 -16.58 -8.13
CA GLY A 88 -1.95 -15.70 -9.12
C GLY A 88 -0.87 -16.39 -9.95
N PRO A 89 -0.51 -15.83 -11.12
CA PRO A 89 0.65 -16.26 -11.89
C PRO A 89 1.94 -16.20 -11.04
N GLU A 90 2.85 -17.16 -11.21
CA GLU A 90 4.13 -17.20 -10.47
C GLU A 90 5.03 -15.99 -10.80
N ASP A 91 4.92 -15.47 -12.02
CA ASP A 91 5.71 -14.35 -12.57
C ASP A 91 5.00 -12.98 -12.48
N LEU A 92 3.94 -12.90 -11.67
CA LEU A 92 3.15 -11.67 -11.52
C LEU A 92 4.00 -10.49 -11.02
N ASN A 93 4.03 -9.42 -11.82
CA ASN A 93 4.70 -8.16 -11.46
C ASN A 93 3.75 -7.29 -10.62
N TYR A 94 3.91 -7.32 -9.29
CA TYR A 94 3.07 -6.58 -8.35
C TYR A 94 3.19 -5.07 -8.49
N LYS A 95 4.34 -4.55 -8.95
CA LYS A 95 4.49 -3.11 -9.23
C LYS A 95 3.56 -2.66 -10.34
N ARG A 96 3.57 -3.38 -11.47
CA ARG A 96 2.69 -3.09 -12.61
C ARG A 96 1.23 -3.28 -12.23
N LEU A 97 0.91 -4.34 -11.48
CA LEU A 97 -0.44 -4.58 -11.00
C LEU A 97 -0.92 -3.43 -10.10
N TYR A 98 -0.10 -3.00 -9.13
CA TYR A 98 -0.42 -1.87 -8.27
C TYR A 98 -0.73 -0.60 -9.09
N LEU A 99 0.16 -0.22 -10.01
CA LEU A 99 -0.03 0.98 -10.83
C LEU A 99 -1.30 0.91 -11.69
N LEU A 100 -1.60 -0.27 -12.24
CA LEU A 100 -2.83 -0.51 -13.00
C LEU A 100 -4.06 -0.36 -12.12
N LEU A 101 -4.12 -1.08 -11.00
CA LEU A 101 -5.26 -1.05 -10.09
C LEU A 101 -5.48 0.34 -9.51
N ASP A 102 -4.39 1.03 -9.16
CA ASP A 102 -4.45 2.40 -8.68
C ASP A 102 -5.06 3.34 -9.73
N SER A 103 -4.65 3.24 -11.00
CA SER A 103 -5.23 4.04 -12.09
C SER A 103 -6.70 3.70 -12.39
N MET A 104 -7.07 2.43 -12.32
CA MET A 104 -8.42 1.97 -12.63
C MET A 104 -9.42 2.36 -11.54
N THR A 105 -8.99 2.32 -10.27
CA THR A 105 -9.84 2.59 -9.11
C THR A 105 -9.76 4.04 -8.62
N ALA A 106 -8.92 4.87 -9.22
CA ALA A 106 -8.82 6.29 -8.90
C ALA A 106 -10.20 6.96 -9.01
N PRO A 107 -10.67 7.65 -7.95
CA PRO A 107 -11.98 8.30 -7.97
C PRO A 107 -12.07 9.33 -9.09
N ARG A 108 -12.98 9.11 -10.05
CA ARG A 108 -13.24 10.02 -11.16
C ARG A 108 -14.75 10.23 -11.29
N TYR A 109 -15.14 11.46 -11.60
CA TYR A 109 -16.54 11.77 -11.90
C TYR A 109 -16.95 11.09 -13.21
N GLY A 110 -18.15 10.52 -13.26
CA GLY A 110 -18.67 9.84 -14.46
C GLY A 110 -17.88 8.57 -14.83
N MET A 111 -17.56 7.73 -13.86
CA MET A 111 -16.91 6.45 -14.13
C MET A 111 -17.94 5.46 -14.72
N ASP A 112 -17.82 5.15 -16.00
CA ASP A 112 -18.78 4.31 -16.74
C ASP A 112 -18.48 2.81 -16.68
N ASP A 113 -17.30 2.43 -16.17
CA ASP A 113 -16.88 1.03 -16.07
C ASP A 113 -17.52 0.36 -14.84
N LEU A 114 -18.63 -0.33 -15.10
CA LEU A 114 -19.38 -1.10 -14.11
C LEU A 114 -18.56 -2.18 -13.41
N SER A 115 -17.46 -2.66 -14.01
CA SER A 115 -16.62 -3.70 -13.42
C SER A 115 -15.77 -3.19 -12.26
N VAL A 116 -15.42 -1.91 -12.26
CA VAL A 116 -14.55 -1.28 -11.24
C VAL A 116 -15.28 -0.28 -10.35
N ILE A 117 -16.48 0.17 -10.72
CA ILE A 117 -17.21 1.21 -9.97
C ILE A 117 -17.44 0.84 -8.50
N GLY A 118 -17.76 -0.42 -8.22
CA GLY A 118 -17.94 -0.90 -6.85
C GLY A 118 -16.66 -0.78 -6.03
N VAL A 119 -15.55 -1.20 -6.62
CA VAL A 119 -14.21 -1.13 -6.02
C VAL A 119 -13.77 0.32 -5.80
N ALA A 120 -13.95 1.19 -6.80
CA ALA A 120 -13.63 2.61 -6.72
C ALA A 120 -14.46 3.34 -5.65
N ASN A 121 -15.75 2.99 -5.51
CA ASN A 121 -16.58 3.55 -4.44
C ASN A 121 -16.09 3.11 -3.06
N ARG A 122 -15.69 1.85 -2.89
CA ARG A 122 -15.09 1.37 -1.62
C ARG A 122 -13.83 2.16 -1.29
N ARG A 123 -12.90 2.31 -2.24
CA ARG A 123 -11.70 3.14 -2.08
C ARG A 123 -12.04 4.55 -1.60
N ARG A 124 -13.05 5.18 -2.19
CA ARG A 124 -13.49 6.55 -1.86
C ARG A 124 -14.02 6.68 -0.43
N ILE A 125 -14.81 5.72 0.04
CA ILE A 125 -15.48 5.81 1.36
C ILE A 125 -14.69 5.16 2.50
N TRP A 126 -13.70 4.32 2.19
CA TRP A 126 -13.00 3.47 3.18
C TRP A 126 -12.49 4.25 4.39
N GLY A 127 -11.69 5.30 4.16
CA GLY A 127 -11.10 6.08 5.27
C GLY A 127 -12.13 6.84 6.11
N VAL A 128 -13.30 7.18 5.54
CA VAL A 128 -14.42 7.77 6.30
C VAL A 128 -15.09 6.69 7.15
N CYS A 129 -15.34 5.52 6.57
CA CYS A 129 -15.90 4.38 7.29
C CYS A 129 -14.97 3.90 8.42
N GLU A 130 -13.64 3.93 8.25
CA GLU A 130 -12.68 3.59 9.31
C GLU A 130 -12.79 4.51 10.52
N GLN A 131 -13.06 5.80 10.32
CA GLN A 131 -13.27 6.75 11.40
C GLN A 131 -14.64 6.56 12.07
N LEU A 132 -15.68 6.23 11.31
CA LEU A 132 -17.05 6.07 11.82
C LEU A 132 -17.29 4.71 12.49
N ALA A 133 -16.59 3.66 12.07
CA ALA A 133 -16.82 2.29 12.53
C ALA A 133 -16.75 2.14 14.06
N PRO A 134 -15.75 2.68 14.78
CA PRO A 134 -15.69 2.58 16.23
C PRO A 134 -16.92 3.19 16.93
N HIS A 135 -17.39 4.35 16.44
CA HIS A 135 -18.58 5.01 16.98
C HIS A 135 -19.84 4.18 16.72
N TYR A 136 -19.98 3.65 15.50
CA TYR A 136 -21.09 2.79 15.13
C TYR A 136 -21.18 1.55 16.02
N PHE A 137 -20.07 0.81 16.19
CA PHE A 137 -20.05 -0.37 17.04
C PHE A 137 -20.28 -0.05 18.51
N LYS A 138 -19.74 1.07 19.01
CA LYS A 138 -20.03 1.55 20.37
C LYS A 138 -21.53 1.76 20.59
N SER A 139 -22.21 2.42 19.65
CA SER A 139 -23.66 2.66 19.74
C SER A 139 -24.49 1.37 19.61
N LEU A 140 -24.03 0.38 18.82
CA LEU A 140 -24.70 -0.92 18.73
C LEU A 140 -24.63 -1.73 20.02
N HIS A 141 -23.56 -1.61 20.79
CA HIS A 141 -23.43 -2.24 22.10
C HIS A 141 -24.19 -1.50 23.21
N GLN A 142 -24.86 -0.38 22.89
CA GLN A 142 -25.57 0.49 23.83
C GLN A 142 -27.11 0.37 23.80
N THR A 143 -27.72 -0.57 23.07
CA THR A 143 -29.19 -0.72 23.03
C THR A 143 -29.81 -1.16 24.37
N PRO A 144 -31.05 -0.74 24.72
CA PRO A 144 -31.54 0.63 24.91
C PRO A 144 -32.15 0.82 26.34
N VAL A 145 -31.67 1.80 27.12
CA VAL A 145 -32.39 2.27 28.33
C VAL A 145 -32.87 3.72 28.21
N GLU A 146 -32.49 4.48 27.17
CA GLU A 146 -32.72 5.94 27.15
C GLU A 146 -33.24 6.49 25.81
N LEU A 147 -34.14 5.78 25.12
CA LEU A 147 -34.91 6.38 23.99
C LEU A 147 -36.42 6.51 24.27
N VAL A 148 -36.87 6.37 25.52
CA VAL A 148 -38.30 6.49 25.90
C VAL A 148 -38.65 7.84 26.54
N GLN A 149 -37.72 8.78 26.70
CA GLN A 149 -38.03 10.09 27.29
C GLN A 149 -37.68 11.23 26.35
N CYS A 150 -38.55 11.46 25.36
CA CYS A 150 -38.91 12.77 24.83
C CYS A 150 -40.21 12.58 24.04
N ALA A 151 -41.33 12.62 24.77
CA ALA A 151 -42.66 12.95 24.26
C ALA A 151 -42.92 14.44 24.52
#